data_AF-A0A2N2HNG7-F1
#
_entry.id   AF-A0A2N2HNG7-F1
#
_cell.length_a   1.000
_cell.length_b   1.000
_cell.length_c   1.000
_cell.angle_alpha   90.00
_cell.angle_beta   90.00
_cell.angle_gamma   90.00
#
_symmetry.space_group_name_H-M   'P 1'
#
loop_
_entity.id
_entity.type
_entity.pdbx_description
1 polymer ?
#
loop_
_entity_poly.entity_id
_entity_poly.type
_entity_poly.pdbx_seq_one_letter_code
_entity_poly.pdbx_strand_id
1 'polypeptide(L)'
;DEFKRALGFWEEAESLAYTSLQRSYIQLLQGRLREVSGDYPEAIRLYGRALGESPRFSQARYRQAVCLIKSGYLNEAQALIRELIKDNPDYFSTVLLDTELEGGRSYLLSDLWEIWDDAKTRSQEVIGAVEHLPDLLAKWLPSDHDAYNMFHVRIEDLNSYAGINNYASMAKLLRGTIAIRADIQHRVKKDIQGLANRRTAIRERLKKIQREASWFPFPSMLGSFNKLFNACGEGVSLIGHLDLYVPDKFRQGHEAMRQAEQNLDTLEKKLLFLQGVRNGILFLLLSGKYLLIFEIIALVVAGGVSVGLYYLAPDQVILGRNLRQDRWLILNISLIFFSFLAFVATAIKAASHFETYKNEILDKGD
;
A
#
# COMPACT_ATOMS: atom_id res chain seq x y z
N ASP A 1 38.94 -3.71 52.35
CA ASP A 1 37.60 -3.33 52.82
C ASP A 1 36.77 -2.51 51.84
N GLU A 2 37.37 -1.61 51.05
CA GLU A 2 36.61 -0.76 50.11
C GLU A 2 35.87 -1.54 49.01
N PHE A 3 36.48 -2.57 48.41
CA PHE A 3 35.82 -3.43 47.43
C PHE A 3 34.57 -4.14 47.99
N LYS A 4 34.62 -4.61 49.25
CA LYS A 4 33.47 -5.25 49.89
C LYS A 4 32.34 -4.25 50.13
N ARG A 5 32.68 -3.03 50.55
CA ARG A 5 31.71 -1.96 50.76
C ARG A 5 31.06 -1.52 49.44
N ALA A 6 31.86 -1.36 48.38
CA ALA A 6 31.36 -1.05 47.05
C ALA A 6 30.44 -2.15 46.52
N LEU A 7 30.78 -3.42 46.74
CA LEU A 7 29.91 -4.53 46.37
C LEU A 7 28.56 -4.48 47.08
N GLY A 8 28.55 -4.20 48.40
CA GLY A 8 27.32 -4.07 49.17
C GLY A 8 26.38 -2.99 48.60
N PHE A 9 26.93 -1.84 48.16
CA PHE A 9 26.12 -0.82 47.49
C PHE A 9 25.55 -1.28 46.16
N TRP A 10 26.31 -2.06 45.37
CA TRP A 10 25.80 -2.62 44.12
C TRP A 10 24.76 -3.71 44.33
N GLU A 11 24.86 -4.51 45.39
CA GLU A 11 23.86 -5.52 45.76
C GLU A 11 22.54 -4.86 46.20
N GLU A 12 22.63 -3.80 47.02
CA GLU A 12 21.47 -2.99 47.38
C GLU A 12 20.83 -2.35 46.14
N ALA A 13 21.63 -1.75 45.26
CA ALA A 13 21.13 -1.18 44.01
C ALA A 13 20.46 -2.24 43.11
N GLU A 14 20.99 -3.47 43.05
CA GLU A 14 20.39 -4.57 42.30
C GLU A 14 19.00 -4.93 42.84
N SER A 15 18.83 -4.92 44.17
CA SER A 15 17.54 -5.22 44.82
C SER A 15 16.46 -4.18 44.49
N LEU A 16 16.88 -2.95 44.20
CA LEU A 16 16.00 -1.83 43.83
C LEU A 16 15.80 -1.72 42.31
N ALA A 17 16.47 -2.55 41.50
CA ALA A 17 16.38 -2.50 40.05
C ALA A 17 15.00 -2.96 39.56
N TYR A 18 14.35 -2.10 38.78
CA TYR A 18 12.99 -2.35 38.27
C TYR A 18 12.98 -3.12 36.94
N THR A 19 13.97 -2.87 36.07
CA THR A 19 14.03 -3.50 34.74
C THR A 19 15.20 -4.50 34.64
N SER A 20 15.04 -5.54 33.81
CA SER A 20 16.11 -6.51 33.55
C SER A 20 17.37 -5.84 32.97
N LEU A 21 17.20 -4.75 32.19
CA LEU A 21 18.33 -3.98 31.68
C LEU A 21 19.09 -3.25 32.81
N GLN A 22 18.37 -2.60 33.74
CA GLN A 22 19.02 -1.97 34.90
C GLN A 22 19.74 -3.02 35.76
N ARG A 23 19.10 -4.17 35.99
CA ARG A 23 19.68 -5.25 36.77
C ARG A 23 20.93 -5.82 36.10
N SER A 24 20.91 -6.04 34.77
CA SER A 24 22.08 -6.54 34.04
C SER A 24 23.25 -5.55 34.04
N TYR A 25 23.01 -4.25 33.96
CA TYR A 25 24.05 -3.23 34.13
C TYR A 25 24.65 -3.24 35.54
N ILE A 26 23.84 -3.39 36.58
CA ILE A 26 24.35 -3.46 37.96
C ILE A 26 25.18 -4.75 38.15
N GLN A 27 24.71 -5.88 37.64
CA GLN A 27 25.45 -7.14 37.66
C GLN A 27 26.78 -7.05 36.87
N LEU A 28 26.82 -6.32 35.75
CA LEU A 28 28.06 -6.00 35.04
C LEU A 28 29.03 -5.21 35.93
N LEU A 29 28.55 -4.21 36.67
CA LEU A 29 29.39 -3.40 37.55
C LEU A 29 29.92 -4.20 38.75
N GLN A 30 29.09 -5.07 39.34
CA GLN A 30 29.54 -6.05 40.34
C GLN A 30 30.62 -6.97 39.75
N GLY A 31 30.40 -7.49 38.54
CA GLY A 31 31.37 -8.32 37.82
C GLY A 31 32.69 -7.60 37.57
N ARG A 32 32.64 -6.32 37.16
CA ARG A 32 33.83 -5.48 36.98
C ARG A 32 34.61 -5.29 38.27
N LEU A 33 33.90 -5.09 39.39
CA LEU A 33 34.53 -4.96 40.69
C LEU A 33 35.29 -6.23 41.07
N ARG A 34 34.67 -7.40 40.84
CA ARG A 34 35.30 -8.72 41.07
C ARG A 34 36.50 -8.95 40.15
N GLU A 35 36.36 -8.62 38.87
CA GLU A 35 37.44 -8.71 37.89
C GLU A 35 38.66 -7.87 38.28
N VAL A 36 38.46 -6.62 38.71
CA VAL A 36 39.55 -5.75 39.18
C VAL A 36 40.19 -6.28 40.47
N SER A 37 39.42 -6.95 41.33
CA SER A 37 39.96 -7.61 42.53
C SER A 37 40.69 -8.93 42.25
N GLY A 38 40.74 -9.39 41.00
CA GLY A 38 41.37 -10.65 40.58
C GLY A 38 40.51 -11.91 40.77
N ASP A 39 39.26 -11.76 41.23
CA ASP A 39 38.30 -12.85 41.41
C ASP A 39 37.56 -13.13 40.09
N TYR A 40 38.29 -13.69 39.12
CA TYR A 40 37.76 -13.96 37.79
C TYR A 40 36.61 -14.99 37.76
N PRO A 41 36.62 -16.08 38.54
CA PRO A 41 35.51 -17.03 38.55
C PRO A 41 34.18 -16.37 38.95
N GLU A 42 34.20 -15.52 39.98
CA GLU A 42 32.99 -14.82 40.41
C GLU A 42 32.59 -13.72 39.42
N ALA A 43 33.56 -13.02 38.81
CA ALA A 43 33.28 -12.07 37.74
C ALA A 43 32.58 -12.74 36.54
N ILE A 44 33.07 -13.91 36.10
CA ILE A 44 32.46 -14.71 35.02
C ILE A 44 31.02 -15.10 35.39
N ARG A 45 30.78 -15.54 36.63
CA ARG A 45 29.44 -15.87 37.12
C ARG A 45 28.50 -14.68 37.06
N LEU A 46 28.96 -13.50 37.49
CA LEU A 46 28.18 -12.25 37.47
C LEU A 46 27.87 -11.78 36.05
N TYR A 47 28.83 -11.87 35.13
CA TYR A 47 28.57 -11.60 33.71
C TYR A 47 27.58 -12.60 33.11
N GLY A 48 27.67 -13.88 33.48
CA GLY A 48 26.68 -14.90 33.12
C GLY A 48 25.28 -14.56 33.62
N ARG A 49 25.15 -14.06 34.86
CA ARG A 49 23.86 -13.55 35.39
C ARG A 49 23.34 -12.37 34.58
N ALA A 50 24.21 -11.40 34.25
CA ALA A 50 23.85 -10.25 33.43
C ALA A 50 23.34 -10.68 32.04
N LEU A 51 23.96 -11.70 31.45
CA LEU A 51 23.51 -12.29 30.18
C LEU A 51 22.22 -13.10 30.32
N GLY A 52 21.97 -13.72 31.47
CA GLY A 52 20.69 -14.38 31.78
C GLY A 52 19.52 -13.39 31.83
N GLU A 53 19.75 -12.19 32.39
CA GLU A 53 18.77 -11.10 32.40
C GLU A 53 18.67 -10.39 31.04
N SER A 54 19.77 -10.30 30.29
CA SER A 54 19.85 -9.60 29.00
C SER A 54 20.75 -10.33 28.00
N PRO A 55 20.21 -11.29 27.23
CA PRO A 55 21.02 -12.17 26.36
C PRO A 55 21.83 -11.46 25.27
N ARG A 56 21.39 -10.26 24.85
CA ARG A 56 22.05 -9.42 23.84
C ARG A 56 23.01 -8.38 24.43
N PHE A 57 23.38 -8.50 25.71
CA PHE A 57 24.26 -7.54 26.35
C PHE A 57 25.73 -7.77 25.98
N SER A 58 26.12 -7.26 24.81
CA SER A 58 27.46 -7.45 24.22
C SER A 58 28.61 -7.06 25.15
N GLN A 59 28.42 -6.01 25.97
CA GLN A 59 29.44 -5.58 26.93
C GLN A 59 29.70 -6.65 28.01
N ALA A 60 28.66 -7.26 28.59
CA ALA A 60 28.83 -8.34 29.56
C ALA A 60 29.49 -9.57 28.92
N ARG A 61 29.08 -9.94 27.70
CA ARG A 61 29.70 -11.05 26.95
C ARG A 61 31.18 -10.79 26.68
N TYR A 62 31.53 -9.56 26.30
CA TYR A 62 32.92 -9.15 26.11
C TYR A 62 33.75 -9.25 27.40
N ARG A 63 33.25 -8.70 28.51
CA ARG A 63 33.97 -8.76 29.79
C ARG A 63 34.12 -10.19 30.30
N GLN A 64 33.14 -11.07 30.03
CA GLN A 64 33.26 -12.49 30.32
C GLN A 64 34.44 -13.13 29.55
N ALA A 65 34.57 -12.83 28.26
CA ALA A 65 35.70 -13.31 27.46
C ALA A 65 37.04 -12.78 27.98
N VAL A 66 37.12 -11.51 28.38
CA VAL A 66 38.31 -10.91 29.00
C VAL A 66 38.71 -11.68 30.28
N CYS A 67 37.75 -11.98 31.16
CA CYS A 67 38.02 -12.76 32.37
C CYS A 67 38.48 -14.19 32.06
N LEU A 68 37.91 -14.84 31.05
CA LEU A 68 38.31 -16.18 30.63
C LEU A 68 39.75 -16.19 30.13
N ILE A 69 40.17 -15.17 29.36
CA ILE A 69 41.55 -15.00 28.91
C ILE A 69 42.49 -14.82 30.10
N LYS A 70 42.15 -13.93 31.04
CA LYS A 70 42.94 -13.72 32.27
C LYS A 70 43.03 -14.96 33.16
N SER A 71 42.05 -15.85 33.06
CA SER A 71 42.00 -17.12 33.79
C SER A 71 42.66 -18.29 33.04
N GLY A 72 43.13 -18.08 31.81
CA GLY A 72 43.78 -19.10 30.97
C GLY A 72 42.83 -19.97 30.13
N TYR A 73 41.52 -19.73 30.17
CA TYR A 73 40.51 -20.46 29.39
C TYR A 73 40.39 -19.88 27.97
N LEU A 74 41.46 -19.96 27.19
CA LEU A 74 41.57 -19.29 25.88
C LEU A 74 40.57 -19.80 24.83
N ASN A 75 40.30 -21.11 24.79
CA ASN A 75 39.39 -21.70 23.80
C ASN A 75 37.94 -21.20 23.98
N GLU A 76 37.47 -21.12 25.23
CA GLU A 76 36.12 -20.62 25.54
C GLU A 76 36.01 -19.12 25.24
N ALA A 77 37.06 -18.36 25.55
CA ALA A 77 37.11 -16.95 25.23
C ALA A 77 37.10 -16.67 23.72
N GLN A 78 37.84 -17.46 22.93
CA GLN A 78 37.83 -17.36 21.47
C GLN A 78 36.43 -17.58 20.91
N ALA A 79 35.72 -18.62 21.36
CA ALA A 79 34.35 -18.88 20.93
C ALA A 79 33.43 -17.66 21.19
N LEU A 80 33.50 -17.10 22.40
CA LEU A 80 32.72 -15.90 22.76
C LEU A 80 33.10 -14.67 21.91
N ILE A 81 34.40 -14.45 21.67
CA ILE A 81 34.88 -13.32 20.86
C ILE A 81 34.43 -13.48 19.40
N ARG A 82 34.51 -14.69 18.84
CA ARG A 82 34.03 -14.99 17.47
C ARG A 82 32.55 -14.70 17.34
N GLU A 83 31.73 -15.13 18.30
CA GLU A 83 30.30 -14.81 18.32
C GLU A 83 30.04 -13.31 18.47
N LEU A 84 30.80 -12.63 19.32
CA LEU A 84 30.65 -11.20 19.55
C LEU A 84 30.98 -10.37 18.31
N ILE A 85 32.07 -10.70 17.61
CA ILE A 85 32.48 -10.08 16.34
C ILE A 85 31.46 -10.41 15.24
N LYS A 86 30.92 -11.64 15.25
CA LYS A 86 29.83 -12.01 14.36
C LYS A 86 28.57 -11.18 14.63
N ASP A 87 28.21 -10.90 15.87
CA ASP A 87 27.02 -10.08 16.15
C ASP A 87 27.28 -8.60 15.86
N ASN A 88 28.42 -8.08 16.30
CA ASN A 88 28.84 -6.69 16.09
C ASN A 88 30.32 -6.63 15.65
N PRO A 89 30.57 -6.38 14.34
CA PRO A 89 31.92 -6.34 13.78
C PRO A 89 32.87 -5.30 14.40
N ASP A 90 32.36 -4.26 15.06
CA ASP A 90 33.17 -3.21 15.68
C ASP A 90 33.98 -3.75 16.89
N TYR A 91 33.59 -4.90 17.46
CA TYR A 91 34.38 -5.57 18.50
C TYR A 91 35.71 -6.12 17.98
N PHE A 92 35.88 -6.31 16.67
CA PHE A 92 37.16 -6.73 16.11
C PHE A 92 38.26 -5.72 16.45
N SER A 93 38.00 -4.43 16.20
CA SER A 93 38.94 -3.35 16.54
C SER A 93 39.10 -3.20 18.05
N THR A 94 38.04 -3.43 18.83
CA THR A 94 38.09 -3.38 20.30
C THR A 94 39.07 -4.43 20.84
N VAL A 95 38.94 -5.68 20.40
CA VAL A 95 39.82 -6.79 20.82
C VAL A 95 41.28 -6.53 20.44
N LEU A 96 41.55 -5.93 19.27
CA LEU A 96 42.92 -5.61 18.85
C LEU A 96 43.59 -4.53 19.72
N LEU A 97 42.81 -3.56 20.17
CA LEU A 97 43.29 -2.39 20.91
C LEU A 97 43.28 -2.59 22.43
N ASP A 98 42.52 -3.55 22.94
CA ASP A 98 42.39 -3.77 24.37
C ASP A 98 43.68 -4.38 24.96
N THR A 99 44.34 -3.59 25.80
CA THR A 99 45.58 -3.98 26.49
C THR A 99 45.35 -5.03 27.58
N GLU A 100 44.11 -5.19 28.07
CA GLU A 100 43.79 -6.19 29.09
C GLU A 100 43.88 -7.64 28.56
N LEU A 101 44.00 -7.82 27.24
CA LEU A 101 44.05 -9.12 26.56
C LEU A 101 45.47 -9.64 26.30
N GLU A 102 46.51 -8.97 26.82
CA GLU A 102 47.91 -9.27 26.51
C GLU A 102 48.29 -10.74 26.79
N GLY A 103 47.76 -11.32 27.87
CA GLY A 103 48.02 -12.72 28.25
C GLY A 103 47.51 -13.78 27.25
N GLY A 104 46.53 -13.44 26.40
CA GLY A 104 46.00 -14.30 25.35
C GLY A 104 46.28 -13.81 23.93
N ARG A 105 47.05 -12.73 23.78
CA ARG A 105 47.14 -11.95 22.53
C ARG A 105 47.59 -12.79 21.34
N SER A 106 48.64 -13.59 21.47
CA SER A 106 49.15 -14.42 20.38
C SER A 106 48.10 -15.39 19.83
N TYR A 107 47.34 -16.02 20.72
CA TYR A 107 46.26 -16.96 20.34
C TYR A 107 45.10 -16.23 19.67
N LEU A 108 44.71 -15.06 20.18
CA LEU A 108 43.65 -14.25 19.58
C LEU A 108 44.06 -13.71 18.21
N LEU A 109 45.30 -13.24 18.04
CA LEU A 109 45.74 -12.70 16.75
C LEU A 109 45.78 -13.76 15.66
N SER A 110 46.18 -15.00 15.98
CA SER A 110 46.10 -16.12 15.03
C SER A 110 44.67 -16.39 14.58
N ASP A 111 43.72 -16.32 15.52
CA ASP A 111 42.29 -16.55 15.30
C ASP A 111 41.65 -15.42 14.48
N LEU A 112 41.95 -14.17 14.83
CA LEU A 112 41.45 -12.98 14.16
C LEU A 112 42.05 -12.79 12.76
N TRP A 113 43.28 -13.26 12.54
CA TRP A 113 43.91 -13.22 11.22
C TRP A 113 43.09 -14.00 10.19
N GLU A 114 42.67 -15.23 10.52
CA GLU A 114 41.87 -16.07 9.65
C GLU A 114 40.56 -15.38 9.23
N ILE A 115 39.85 -14.79 10.21
CA ILE A 115 38.57 -14.10 9.98
C ILE A 115 38.79 -12.83 9.15
N TRP A 116 39.87 -12.10 9.40
CA TRP A 116 40.20 -10.90 8.64
C TRP A 116 40.60 -11.20 7.21
N ASP A 117 41.41 -12.23 6.99
CA ASP A 117 41.88 -12.62 5.65
C ASP A 117 40.73 -13.13 4.78
N ASP A 118 39.80 -13.93 5.33
CA ASP A 118 38.55 -14.31 4.66
C ASP A 118 37.70 -13.08 4.31
N ALA A 119 37.47 -12.19 5.28
CA ALA A 119 36.67 -11.00 5.07
C ALA A 119 37.29 -10.08 4.01
N LYS A 120 38.62 -9.95 4.00
CA LYS A 120 39.36 -9.15 3.01
C LYS A 120 39.21 -9.75 1.62
N THR A 121 39.49 -11.04 1.45
CA THR A 121 39.38 -11.74 0.17
C THR A 121 37.98 -11.60 -0.42
N ARG A 122 36.96 -11.91 0.39
CA ARG A 122 35.56 -11.81 -0.04
C ARG A 122 35.13 -10.38 -0.31
N SER A 123 35.62 -9.41 0.46
CA SER A 123 35.29 -8.00 0.22
C SER A 123 35.80 -7.53 -1.15
N GLN A 124 36.99 -7.97 -1.57
CA GLN A 124 37.55 -7.64 -2.88
C GLN A 124 36.71 -8.19 -4.04
N GLU A 125 36.14 -9.39 -3.89
CA GLU A 125 35.21 -9.98 -4.87
C GLU A 125 33.90 -9.18 -4.97
N VAL A 126 33.46 -8.59 -3.86
CA VAL A 126 32.16 -7.93 -3.74
C VAL A 126 32.19 -6.44 -4.10
N ILE A 127 33.33 -5.75 -3.99
CA ILE A 127 33.45 -4.31 -4.29
C ILE A 127 32.87 -3.99 -5.67
N GLY A 128 33.31 -4.70 -6.72
CA GLY A 128 32.77 -4.48 -8.06
C GLY A 128 31.26 -4.73 -8.13
N ALA A 129 30.76 -5.78 -7.46
CA ALA A 129 29.34 -6.08 -7.44
C ALA A 129 28.49 -5.03 -6.68
N VAL A 130 29.10 -4.28 -5.76
CA VAL A 130 28.47 -3.20 -4.98
C VAL A 130 28.42 -1.89 -5.76
N GLU A 131 29.48 -1.58 -6.50
CA GLU A 131 29.52 -0.42 -7.41
C GLU A 131 28.41 -0.45 -8.47
N HIS A 132 27.97 -1.65 -8.88
CA HIS A 132 26.90 -1.84 -9.87
C HIS A 132 25.49 -1.93 -9.23
N LEU A 133 25.36 -1.86 -7.89
CA LEU A 133 24.05 -1.89 -7.22
C LEU A 133 23.15 -0.69 -7.54
N PRO A 134 23.64 0.56 -7.65
CA PRO A 134 22.81 1.69 -8.07
C PRO A 134 22.17 1.47 -9.44
N ASP A 135 22.93 0.94 -10.40
CA ASP A 135 22.44 0.62 -11.74
C ASP A 135 21.39 -0.48 -11.71
N LEU A 136 21.62 -1.52 -10.91
CA LEU A 136 20.65 -2.59 -10.70
C LEU A 136 19.36 -2.05 -10.06
N LEU A 137 19.48 -1.17 -9.06
CA LEU A 137 18.35 -0.54 -8.41
C LEU A 137 17.54 0.29 -9.42
N ALA A 138 18.20 1.13 -10.22
CA ALA A 138 17.55 1.97 -11.23
C ALA A 138 16.83 1.15 -12.32
N LYS A 139 17.33 -0.05 -12.65
CA LYS A 139 16.68 -0.98 -13.59
C LYS A 139 15.37 -1.54 -13.03
N TRP A 140 15.33 -1.85 -11.74
CA TRP A 140 14.14 -2.44 -11.10
C TRP A 140 13.14 -1.41 -10.62
N LEU A 141 13.63 -0.36 -9.96
CA LEU A 141 12.84 0.65 -9.30
C LEU A 141 13.22 2.01 -9.90
N PRO A 142 12.35 2.63 -10.71
CA PRO A 142 12.60 3.98 -11.20
C PRO A 142 12.55 5.01 -10.06
N SER A 143 13.09 6.20 -10.31
CA SER A 143 13.23 7.26 -9.29
C SER A 143 11.91 7.81 -8.76
N ASP A 144 10.79 7.56 -9.44
CA ASP A 144 9.43 7.89 -8.98
C ASP A 144 8.86 6.88 -7.97
N HIS A 145 9.53 5.74 -7.76
CA HIS A 145 9.10 4.70 -6.85
C HIS A 145 9.35 5.08 -5.38
N ASP A 146 8.37 4.86 -4.51
CA ASP A 146 8.42 5.17 -3.07
C ASP A 146 9.64 4.57 -2.34
N ALA A 147 10.04 3.35 -2.73
CA ALA A 147 11.15 2.63 -2.13
C ALA A 147 12.54 3.06 -2.63
N TYR A 148 12.62 3.81 -3.73
CA TYR A 148 13.89 4.08 -4.42
C TYR A 148 14.88 4.81 -3.49
N ASN A 149 14.46 5.93 -2.89
CA ASN A 149 15.30 6.74 -2.03
C ASN A 149 15.80 5.96 -0.80
N MET A 150 14.95 5.10 -0.23
CA MET A 150 15.33 4.26 0.91
C MET A 150 16.47 3.30 0.54
N PHE A 151 16.40 2.66 -0.63
CA PHE A 151 17.47 1.77 -1.09
C PHE A 151 18.71 2.54 -1.55
N HIS A 152 18.53 3.69 -2.21
CA HIS A 152 19.62 4.54 -2.67
C HIS A 152 20.54 4.95 -1.51
N VAL A 153 19.97 5.53 -0.44
CA VAL A 153 20.72 5.94 0.75
C VAL A 153 21.46 4.76 1.40
N ARG A 154 20.83 3.58 1.45
CA ARG A 154 21.47 2.36 1.98
C ARG A 154 22.61 1.86 1.09
N ILE A 155 22.50 1.98 -0.24
CA ILE A 155 23.59 1.64 -1.17
C ILE A 155 24.73 2.65 -1.04
N GLU A 156 24.43 3.95 -0.88
CA GLU A 156 25.46 4.98 -0.66
C GLU A 156 26.24 4.75 0.64
N ASP A 157 25.54 4.45 1.75
CA ASP A 157 26.19 4.06 3.01
C ASP A 157 27.06 2.81 2.80
N LEU A 158 26.57 1.82 2.04
CA LEU A 158 27.33 0.62 1.73
C LEU A 158 28.59 0.90 0.90
N ASN A 159 28.48 1.78 -0.10
CA ASN A 159 29.59 2.25 -0.93
C ASN A 159 30.64 3.00 -0.11
N SER A 160 30.23 3.69 0.97
CA SER A 160 31.18 4.38 1.86
C SER A 160 32.15 3.41 2.56
N TYR A 161 31.78 2.13 2.73
CA TYR A 161 32.66 1.11 3.28
C TYR A 161 33.61 0.50 2.23
N ALA A 162 33.35 0.69 0.94
CA ALA A 162 34.19 0.17 -0.12
C ALA A 162 35.58 0.83 -0.09
N GLY A 163 36.64 0.03 -0.17
CA GLY A 163 38.03 0.50 -0.13
C GLY A 163 38.59 0.82 1.26
N ILE A 164 37.78 0.78 2.33
CA ILE A 164 38.29 0.93 3.69
C ILE A 164 38.91 -0.39 4.17
N ASN A 165 40.21 -0.39 4.44
CA ASN A 165 40.93 -1.57 4.94
C ASN A 165 40.71 -1.79 6.45
N ASN A 166 39.46 -2.04 6.85
CA ASN A 166 39.04 -2.28 8.22
C ASN A 166 38.08 -3.48 8.26
N TYR A 167 38.27 -4.41 9.20
CA TYR A 167 37.40 -5.58 9.37
C TYR A 167 35.93 -5.18 9.49
N ALA A 168 35.62 -4.19 10.33
CA ALA A 168 34.23 -3.82 10.58
C ALA A 168 33.55 -3.31 9.31
N SER A 169 34.25 -2.49 8.52
CA SER A 169 33.79 -2.00 7.22
C SER A 169 33.64 -3.15 6.22
N MET A 170 34.60 -4.07 6.12
CA MET A 170 34.51 -5.26 5.25
C MET A 170 33.32 -6.15 5.63
N ALA A 171 33.11 -6.41 6.92
CA ALA A 171 32.01 -7.22 7.41
C ALA A 171 30.65 -6.55 7.16
N LYS A 172 30.56 -5.23 7.37
CA LYS A 172 29.37 -4.41 7.04
C LYS A 172 29.09 -4.44 5.54
N LEU A 173 30.13 -4.32 4.70
CA LEU A 173 30.04 -4.42 3.23
C LEU A 173 29.48 -5.78 2.79
N LEU A 174 30.06 -6.88 3.27
CA LEU A 174 29.65 -8.24 2.92
C LEU A 174 28.19 -8.52 3.30
N ARG A 175 27.83 -8.21 4.55
CA ARG A 175 26.45 -8.43 5.05
C ARG A 175 25.45 -7.50 4.38
N GLY A 176 25.81 -6.23 4.24
CA GLY A 176 24.97 -5.21 3.62
C GLY A 176 24.66 -5.56 2.16
N THR A 177 25.63 -6.09 1.42
CA THR A 177 25.43 -6.52 0.02
C THR A 177 24.41 -7.65 -0.09
N ILE A 178 24.52 -8.66 0.77
CA ILE A 178 23.58 -9.79 0.78
C ILE A 178 22.18 -9.30 1.18
N ALA A 179 22.11 -8.52 2.26
CA ALA A 179 20.85 -8.00 2.78
C ALA A 179 20.14 -7.09 1.77
N ILE A 180 20.85 -6.16 1.12
CA ILE A 180 20.23 -5.22 0.20
C ILE A 180 19.74 -5.89 -1.07
N ARG A 181 20.48 -6.87 -1.60
CA ARG A 181 20.03 -7.68 -2.75
C ARG A 181 18.76 -8.45 -2.42
N ALA A 182 18.72 -9.10 -1.24
CA ALA A 182 17.54 -9.82 -0.78
C ALA A 182 16.34 -8.89 -0.55
N ASP A 183 16.56 -7.73 0.08
CA ASP A 183 15.51 -6.75 0.35
C ASP A 183 14.92 -6.15 -0.94
N ILE A 184 15.76 -5.83 -1.93
CA ILE A 184 15.31 -5.37 -3.26
C ILE A 184 14.46 -6.45 -3.91
N GLN A 185 14.94 -7.69 -3.96
CA GLN A 185 14.19 -8.81 -4.55
C GLN A 185 12.85 -9.06 -3.83
N HIS A 186 12.84 -9.01 -2.51
CA HIS A 186 11.63 -9.15 -1.71
C HIS A 186 10.64 -8.01 -2.02
N ARG A 187 11.12 -6.78 -2.15
CA ARG A 187 10.28 -5.63 -2.53
C ARG A 187 9.69 -5.81 -3.92
N VAL A 188 10.52 -6.15 -4.92
CA VAL A 188 10.06 -6.43 -6.28
C VAL A 188 8.99 -7.53 -6.28
N LYS A 189 9.20 -8.63 -5.55
CA LYS A 189 8.20 -9.71 -5.44
C LYS A 189 6.87 -9.21 -4.86
N LYS A 190 6.92 -8.35 -3.83
CA LYS A 190 5.72 -7.73 -3.25
C LYS A 190 5.01 -6.85 -4.28
N ASP A 191 5.75 -6.08 -5.07
CA ASP A 191 5.18 -5.20 -6.10
C ASP A 191 4.58 -6.01 -7.27
N ILE A 192 5.20 -7.13 -7.67
CA ILE A 192 4.63 -8.10 -8.63
C ILE A 192 3.30 -8.65 -8.12
N GLN A 193 3.22 -9.04 -6.85
CA GLN A 193 1.97 -9.52 -6.25
C GLN A 193 0.92 -8.40 -6.19
N GLY A 194 1.34 -7.16 -5.89
CA GLY A 194 0.50 -5.97 -5.96
C GLY A 194 -0.09 -5.75 -7.36
N LEU A 195 0.73 -5.84 -8.40
CA LEU A 195 0.28 -5.76 -9.79
C LEU A 195 -0.71 -6.87 -10.14
N ALA A 196 -0.46 -8.11 -9.71
CA ALA A 196 -1.36 -9.22 -9.96
C ALA A 196 -2.76 -8.99 -9.35
N ASN A 197 -2.81 -8.44 -8.13
CA ASN A 197 -4.05 -8.08 -7.44
C ASN A 197 -4.78 -6.90 -8.10
N ARG A 198 -4.04 -5.88 -8.55
CA ARG A 198 -4.64 -4.75 -9.29
C ARG A 198 -5.20 -5.21 -10.63
N ARG A 199 -4.48 -6.10 -11.32
CA ARG A 199 -4.93 -6.71 -12.57
C ARG A 199 -6.26 -7.46 -12.40
N THR A 200 -6.41 -8.26 -11.35
CA THR A 200 -7.68 -8.97 -11.09
C THR A 200 -8.81 -7.98 -10.77
N ALA A 201 -8.52 -6.93 -10.00
CA ALA A 201 -9.49 -5.86 -9.71
C ALA A 201 -9.95 -5.14 -10.99
N ILE A 202 -9.04 -4.76 -11.88
CA ILE A 202 -9.37 -4.14 -13.17
C ILE A 202 -10.20 -5.10 -14.03
N ARG A 203 -9.84 -6.38 -14.12
CA ARG A 203 -10.64 -7.38 -14.87
C ARG A 203 -12.08 -7.46 -14.37
N GLU A 204 -12.28 -7.46 -13.06
CA GLU A 204 -13.62 -7.55 -12.48
C GLU A 204 -14.44 -6.28 -12.75
N ARG A 205 -13.81 -5.09 -12.66
CA ARG A 205 -14.45 -3.83 -13.06
C ARG A 205 -14.78 -3.79 -14.54
N LEU A 206 -13.88 -4.25 -15.41
CA LEU A 206 -14.14 -4.35 -16.84
C LEU A 206 -15.31 -5.29 -17.14
N LYS A 207 -15.43 -6.44 -16.48
CA LYS A 207 -16.61 -7.32 -16.64
C LYS A 207 -17.91 -6.61 -16.25
N LYS A 208 -17.90 -5.86 -15.14
CA LYS A 208 -19.08 -5.09 -14.71
C LYS A 208 -19.44 -4.02 -15.75
N ILE A 209 -18.45 -3.27 -16.22
CA ILE A 209 -18.61 -2.26 -17.27
C ILE A 209 -19.15 -2.87 -18.57
N GLN A 210 -18.65 -4.05 -18.97
CA GLN A 210 -19.11 -4.76 -20.16
C GLN A 210 -20.58 -5.19 -20.02
N ARG A 211 -20.97 -5.75 -18.87
CA ARG A 211 -22.37 -6.09 -18.58
C ARG A 211 -23.26 -4.86 -18.64
N GLU A 212 -22.85 -3.74 -18.05
CA GLU A 212 -23.66 -2.51 -18.08
C GLU A 212 -23.75 -1.90 -19.49
N ALA A 213 -22.71 -2.05 -20.30
CA ALA A 213 -22.67 -1.55 -21.68
C ALA A 213 -23.47 -2.43 -22.67
N SER A 214 -23.58 -3.74 -22.45
CA SER A 214 -24.35 -4.64 -23.35
C SER A 214 -25.84 -4.30 -23.38
N TRP A 215 -26.37 -3.69 -22.31
CA TRP A 215 -27.76 -3.22 -22.21
C TRP A 215 -28.01 -1.88 -22.89
N PHE A 216 -27.02 -1.30 -23.57
CA PHE A 216 -27.15 0.02 -24.14
C PHE A 216 -27.92 0.00 -25.49
N PRO A 217 -29.02 0.76 -25.62
CA PRO A 217 -29.93 0.64 -26.77
C PRO A 217 -29.39 1.18 -28.10
N PHE A 218 -28.27 1.91 -28.11
CA PHE A 218 -27.71 2.55 -29.32
C PHE A 218 -26.26 2.13 -29.60
N PRO A 219 -26.03 1.08 -30.41
CA PRO A 219 -24.70 0.55 -30.69
C PRO A 219 -23.74 1.56 -31.36
N SER A 220 -24.27 2.52 -32.12
CA SER A 220 -23.46 3.54 -32.82
C SER A 220 -22.66 4.44 -31.88
N MET A 221 -23.13 4.66 -30.65
CA MET A 221 -22.43 5.46 -29.64
C MET A 221 -21.36 4.66 -28.87
N LEU A 222 -21.31 3.33 -29.04
CA LEU A 222 -20.36 2.46 -28.36
C LEU A 222 -19.00 2.35 -29.08
N GLY A 223 -18.83 2.92 -30.27
CA GLY A 223 -17.59 2.77 -31.04
C GLY A 223 -16.33 3.27 -30.31
N SER A 224 -16.39 4.47 -29.71
CA SER A 224 -15.25 5.01 -28.93
C SER A 224 -15.07 4.32 -27.58
N PHE A 225 -16.14 3.75 -27.03
CA PHE A 225 -16.14 3.01 -25.77
C PHE A 225 -15.49 1.63 -25.95
N ASN A 226 -15.87 0.89 -27.00
CA ASN A 226 -15.29 -0.42 -27.32
C ASN A 226 -13.79 -0.33 -27.62
N LYS A 227 -13.33 0.74 -28.29
CA LYS A 227 -11.90 1.00 -28.50
C LYS A 227 -11.14 1.14 -27.17
N LEU A 228 -11.66 1.93 -26.23
CA LEU A 228 -11.05 2.12 -24.91
C LEU A 228 -11.13 0.84 -24.05
N PHE A 229 -12.25 0.12 -24.11
CA PHE A 229 -12.43 -1.16 -23.43
C PHE A 229 -11.39 -2.18 -23.92
N ASN A 230 -11.22 -2.31 -25.24
CA ASN A 230 -10.23 -3.21 -25.83
C ASN A 230 -8.80 -2.80 -25.45
N ALA A 231 -8.46 -1.51 -25.51
CA ALA A 231 -7.15 -1.01 -25.09
C ALA A 231 -6.85 -1.32 -23.61
N CYS A 232 -7.85 -1.17 -22.73
CA CYS A 232 -7.71 -1.54 -21.32
C CYS A 232 -7.55 -3.06 -21.15
N GLY A 233 -8.31 -3.87 -21.90
CA GLY A 233 -8.21 -5.33 -21.91
C GLY A 233 -6.86 -5.84 -22.42
N GLU A 234 -6.33 -5.24 -23.49
CA GLU A 234 -5.01 -5.52 -24.06
C GLU A 234 -3.90 -5.22 -23.06
N GLY A 235 -3.92 -4.04 -22.41
CA GLY A 235 -2.93 -3.70 -21.38
C GLY A 235 -2.95 -4.68 -20.19
N VAL A 236 -4.14 -5.06 -19.73
CA VAL A 236 -4.34 -6.05 -18.65
C VAL A 236 -3.92 -7.46 -19.06
N SER A 237 -4.09 -7.81 -20.34
CA SER A 237 -3.66 -9.09 -20.90
C SER A 237 -2.14 -9.16 -21.01
N LEU A 238 -1.51 -8.10 -21.52
CA LEU A 238 -0.06 -7.96 -21.66
C LEU A 238 0.65 -8.22 -20.32
N ILE A 239 0.18 -7.60 -19.23
CA ILE A 239 0.72 -7.79 -17.88
C ILE A 239 0.66 -9.26 -17.43
N GLY A 240 -0.29 -10.05 -17.94
CA GLY A 240 -0.37 -11.47 -17.64
C GLY A 240 0.59 -12.37 -18.39
N HIS A 241 1.10 -11.93 -19.54
CA HIS A 241 2.07 -12.67 -20.35
C HIS A 241 3.52 -12.24 -20.12
N LEU A 242 3.74 -11.08 -19.50
CA LEU A 242 5.06 -10.60 -19.15
C LEU A 242 5.67 -11.40 -18.00
N ASP A 243 6.92 -11.80 -18.18
CA ASP A 243 7.75 -12.30 -17.08
C ASP A 243 8.25 -11.12 -16.25
N LEU A 244 7.50 -10.79 -15.21
CA LEU A 244 7.75 -9.63 -14.34
C LEU A 244 8.99 -9.81 -13.44
N TYR A 245 9.67 -10.96 -13.49
CA TYR A 245 10.97 -11.17 -12.84
C TYR A 245 12.16 -10.66 -13.68
N VAL A 246 11.91 -10.05 -14.83
CA VAL A 246 12.92 -9.36 -15.63
C VAL A 246 12.73 -7.84 -15.49
N PRO A 247 13.79 -7.06 -15.18
CA PRO A 247 13.67 -5.61 -14.92
C PRO A 247 12.94 -4.83 -16.03
N ASP A 248 13.30 -5.06 -17.30
CA ASP A 248 12.69 -4.34 -18.42
C ASP A 248 11.19 -4.65 -18.56
N LYS A 249 10.82 -5.92 -18.38
CA LYS A 249 9.43 -6.37 -18.43
C LYS A 249 8.64 -5.93 -17.21
N PHE A 250 9.27 -5.85 -16.03
CA PHE A 250 8.68 -5.32 -14.82
C PHE A 250 8.29 -3.84 -14.98
N ARG A 251 9.18 -3.04 -15.57
CA ARG A 251 8.90 -1.64 -15.91
C ARG A 251 7.78 -1.51 -16.93
N GLN A 252 7.81 -2.29 -18.01
CA GLN A 252 6.72 -2.32 -18.99
C GLN A 252 5.38 -2.70 -18.35
N GLY A 253 5.38 -3.66 -17.41
CA GLY A 253 4.19 -4.06 -16.66
C GLY A 253 3.61 -2.93 -15.79
N HIS A 254 4.47 -2.15 -15.12
CA HIS A 254 4.05 -0.98 -14.34
C HIS A 254 3.47 0.12 -15.21
N GLU A 255 4.11 0.42 -16.35
CA GLU A 255 3.63 1.43 -17.29
C GLU A 255 2.29 1.03 -17.92
N ALA A 256 2.17 -0.23 -18.38
CA ALA A 256 0.93 -0.79 -18.88
C ALA A 256 -0.18 -0.77 -17.82
N MET A 257 0.14 -1.03 -16.55
CA MET A 257 -0.82 -0.94 -15.44
C MET A 257 -1.31 0.49 -15.25
N ARG A 258 -0.41 1.47 -15.21
CA ARG A 258 -0.73 2.89 -15.06
C ARG A 258 -1.64 3.37 -16.21
N GLN A 259 -1.34 2.97 -17.44
CA GLN A 259 -2.18 3.26 -18.60
C GLN A 259 -3.56 2.56 -18.51
N ALA A 260 -3.60 1.30 -18.10
CA ALA A 260 -4.86 0.57 -17.91
C ALA A 260 -5.75 1.22 -16.85
N GLU A 261 -5.19 1.67 -15.73
CA GLU A 261 -5.92 2.39 -14.67
C GLU A 261 -6.48 3.72 -15.16
N GLN A 262 -5.69 4.52 -15.91
CA GLN A 262 -6.15 5.78 -16.51
C GLN A 262 -7.26 5.56 -17.55
N ASN A 263 -7.10 4.54 -18.39
CA ASN A 263 -8.11 4.18 -19.39
C ASN A 263 -9.39 3.66 -18.73
N LEU A 264 -9.29 2.89 -17.63
CA LEU A 264 -10.42 2.43 -16.85
C LEU A 264 -11.20 3.60 -16.24
N ASP A 265 -10.52 4.58 -15.64
CA ASP A 265 -11.16 5.76 -15.05
C ASP A 265 -11.90 6.60 -16.11
N THR A 266 -11.30 6.72 -17.31
CA THR A 266 -11.95 7.36 -18.45
C THR A 266 -13.17 6.57 -18.94
N LEU A 267 -13.08 5.24 -18.94
CA LEU A 267 -14.15 4.34 -19.33
C LEU A 267 -15.33 4.38 -18.36
N GLU A 268 -15.06 4.42 -17.05
CA GLU A 268 -16.08 4.57 -16.00
C GLU A 268 -16.82 5.91 -16.15
N LYS A 269 -16.12 7.02 -16.40
CA LYS A 269 -16.73 8.33 -16.68
C LYS A 269 -17.62 8.30 -17.92
N LYS A 270 -17.16 7.67 -19.01
CA LYS A 270 -17.96 7.51 -20.22
C LYS A 270 -19.18 6.64 -19.99
N LEU A 271 -19.06 5.58 -19.19
CA LEU A 271 -20.19 4.72 -18.83
C LEU A 271 -21.26 5.51 -18.09
N LEU A 272 -20.89 6.32 -17.11
CA LEU A 272 -21.81 7.20 -16.39
C LEU A 272 -22.53 8.18 -17.33
N PHE A 273 -21.81 8.75 -18.29
CA PHE A 273 -22.39 9.60 -19.32
C PHE A 273 -23.41 8.84 -20.18
N LEU A 274 -23.06 7.64 -20.66
CA LEU A 274 -23.96 6.79 -21.43
C LEU A 274 -25.19 6.39 -20.62
N GLN A 275 -25.04 6.07 -19.34
CA GLN A 275 -26.16 5.80 -18.43
C GLN A 275 -27.07 7.01 -18.28
N GLY A 276 -26.50 8.21 -18.16
CA GLY A 276 -27.27 9.47 -18.16
C GLY A 276 -28.07 9.67 -19.45
N VAL A 277 -27.43 9.45 -20.61
CA VAL A 277 -28.09 9.54 -21.93
C VAL A 277 -29.21 8.50 -22.06
N ARG A 278 -28.95 7.24 -21.69
CA ARG A 278 -29.97 6.17 -21.69
C ARG A 278 -31.16 6.56 -20.83
N ASN A 279 -30.91 6.99 -19.59
CA ASN A 279 -31.97 7.36 -18.65
C ASN A 279 -32.77 8.56 -19.16
N GLY A 280 -32.11 9.57 -19.75
CA GLY A 280 -32.77 10.72 -20.36
C GLY A 280 -33.66 10.33 -21.54
N ILE A 281 -33.20 9.43 -22.42
CA ILE A 281 -33.98 8.94 -23.56
C ILE A 281 -35.18 8.11 -23.09
N LEU A 282 -34.97 7.18 -22.15
CA LEU A 282 -36.08 6.40 -21.57
C LEU A 282 -37.12 7.29 -20.91
N PHE A 283 -36.69 8.34 -20.21
CA PHE A 283 -37.58 9.31 -19.59
C PHE A 283 -38.37 10.09 -20.65
N LEU A 284 -37.74 10.49 -21.75
CA LEU A 284 -38.40 11.21 -22.84
C LEU A 284 -39.41 10.32 -23.58
N LEU A 285 -39.08 9.05 -23.82
CA LEU A 285 -40.00 8.08 -24.41
C LEU A 285 -41.22 7.82 -23.50
N LEU A 286 -40.99 7.64 -22.19
CA LEU A 286 -42.06 7.45 -21.22
C LEU A 286 -42.95 8.70 -21.08
N SER A 287 -42.33 9.87 -20.99
CA SER A 287 -43.02 11.15 -20.90
C SER A 287 -43.86 11.41 -22.14
N GLY A 288 -43.34 11.14 -23.34
CA GLY A 288 -44.09 11.26 -24.59
C GLY A 288 -45.33 10.36 -24.63
N LYS A 289 -45.21 9.10 -24.17
CA LYS A 289 -46.36 8.18 -24.09
C LYS A 289 -47.45 8.70 -23.15
N TYR A 290 -47.09 9.19 -21.95
CA TYR A 290 -48.06 9.75 -21.02
C TYR A 290 -48.64 11.08 -21.50
N LEU A 291 -47.84 11.92 -22.15
CA LEU A 291 -48.29 13.19 -22.73
C LEU A 291 -49.42 12.94 -23.72
N LEU A 292 -49.26 11.98 -24.64
CA LEU A 292 -50.32 11.65 -25.60
C LEU A 292 -51.62 11.19 -24.91
N ILE A 293 -51.53 10.35 -23.88
CA ILE A 293 -52.71 9.84 -23.17
C ILE A 293 -53.41 10.97 -22.40
N PHE A 294 -52.66 11.78 -21.66
CA PHE A 294 -53.24 12.86 -20.86
C PHE A 294 -53.78 13.99 -21.74
N GLU A 295 -53.16 14.26 -22.88
CA GLU A 295 -53.68 15.25 -23.83
C GLU A 295 -55.01 14.80 -24.43
N ILE A 296 -55.15 13.51 -24.79
CA ILE A 296 -56.43 12.96 -25.24
C ILE A 296 -57.51 13.10 -24.15
N ILE A 297 -57.17 12.79 -22.89
CA ILE A 297 -58.10 12.97 -21.76
C ILE A 297 -58.47 14.44 -21.58
N ALA A 298 -57.48 15.35 -21.64
CA ALA A 298 -57.70 16.79 -21.54
C ALA A 298 -58.62 17.32 -22.65
N LEU A 299 -58.43 16.87 -23.89
CA LEU A 299 -59.30 17.21 -25.02
C LEU A 299 -60.73 16.74 -24.81
N VAL A 300 -60.92 15.51 -24.32
CA VAL A 300 -62.25 14.95 -24.02
C VAL A 300 -62.93 15.71 -22.88
N VAL A 301 -62.20 16.03 -21.80
CA VAL A 301 -62.72 16.79 -20.66
C VAL A 301 -63.05 18.23 -21.06
N ALA A 302 -62.16 18.92 -21.78
CA ALA A 302 -62.41 20.28 -22.27
C ALA A 302 -63.63 20.34 -23.20
N GLY A 303 -63.76 19.36 -24.11
CA GLY A 303 -64.96 19.21 -24.94
C GLY A 303 -66.22 18.95 -24.13
N GLY A 304 -66.14 18.05 -23.14
CA GLY A 304 -67.24 17.74 -22.23
C GLY A 304 -67.69 18.92 -21.37
N VAL A 305 -66.75 19.72 -20.84
CA VAL A 305 -67.04 20.95 -20.08
C VAL A 305 -67.71 22.00 -20.97
N SER A 306 -67.23 22.17 -22.21
CA SER A 306 -67.85 23.09 -23.18
C SER A 306 -69.29 22.69 -23.51
N VAL A 307 -69.55 21.40 -23.74
CA VAL A 307 -70.91 20.86 -23.99
C VAL A 307 -71.78 20.90 -22.73
N GLY A 308 -71.22 20.61 -21.55
CA GLY A 308 -71.92 20.66 -20.28
C GLY A 308 -72.37 22.07 -19.93
N LEU A 309 -71.49 23.06 -20.05
CA LEU A 309 -71.81 24.48 -19.89
C LEU A 309 -72.87 24.95 -20.90
N TYR A 310 -72.96 24.32 -22.08
CA TYR A 310 -73.98 24.63 -23.08
C TYR A 310 -75.38 24.13 -22.70
N TYR A 311 -75.50 22.96 -22.06
CA TYR A 311 -76.79 22.34 -21.69
C TYR A 311 -77.26 22.70 -20.28
N LEU A 312 -76.36 22.92 -19.33
CA LEU A 312 -76.67 23.13 -17.91
C LEU A 312 -76.74 24.60 -17.50
N ALA A 313 -76.37 25.56 -18.36
CA ALA A 313 -76.45 26.98 -18.04
C ALA A 313 -77.92 27.50 -18.17
N PRO A 314 -78.57 27.91 -17.06
CA PRO A 314 -79.94 28.41 -17.11
C PRO A 314 -80.04 29.80 -17.76
N ASP A 315 -81.02 30.01 -18.64
CA ASP A 315 -81.26 31.24 -19.42
C ASP A 315 -81.65 32.48 -18.58
N GLN A 316 -81.88 32.31 -17.27
CA GLN A 316 -82.43 33.35 -16.39
C GLN A 316 -81.36 34.24 -15.71
N VAL A 317 -80.08 33.91 -15.82
CA VAL A 317 -78.98 34.67 -15.18
C VAL A 317 -78.11 35.35 -16.25
N ILE A 318 -77.78 36.64 -16.08
CA ILE A 318 -76.94 37.45 -17.01
C ILE A 318 -75.63 36.73 -17.36
N LEU A 319 -75.07 36.00 -16.39
CA LEU A 319 -73.87 35.18 -16.54
C LEU A 319 -74.02 34.08 -17.62
N GLY A 320 -75.19 33.42 -17.69
CA GLY A 320 -75.46 32.35 -18.66
C GLY A 320 -75.55 32.84 -20.11
N ARG A 321 -76.04 34.07 -20.32
CA ARG A 321 -76.15 34.68 -21.65
C ARG A 321 -74.78 35.07 -22.23
N ASN A 322 -73.87 35.58 -21.39
CA ASN A 322 -72.49 35.91 -21.77
C ASN A 322 -71.65 34.65 -22.04
N LEU A 323 -71.80 33.60 -21.22
CA LEU A 323 -71.10 32.32 -21.42
C LEU A 323 -71.44 31.65 -22.76
N ARG A 324 -72.66 31.86 -23.28
CA ARG A 324 -73.10 31.34 -24.59
C ARG A 324 -72.64 32.17 -25.77
N GLN A 325 -72.20 33.41 -25.58
CA GLN A 325 -71.70 34.30 -26.65
C GLN A 325 -70.19 34.08 -26.87
N ASP A 326 -69.44 33.81 -25.81
CA ASP A 326 -67.99 33.61 -25.81
C ASP A 326 -67.55 32.13 -25.85
N ARG A 327 -68.32 31.27 -26.52
CA ARG A 327 -68.11 29.80 -26.55
C ARG A 327 -66.70 29.41 -27.00
N TRP A 328 -66.22 30.08 -28.04
CA TRP A 328 -64.88 29.85 -28.58
C TRP A 328 -63.78 30.27 -27.62
N LEU A 329 -64.01 31.34 -26.86
CA LEU A 329 -63.06 31.84 -25.87
C LEU A 329 -63.01 30.91 -24.65
N ILE A 330 -64.16 30.39 -24.18
CA ILE A 330 -64.22 29.41 -23.07
C ILE A 330 -63.57 28.09 -23.48
N LEU A 331 -63.80 27.61 -24.71
CA LEU A 331 -63.16 26.42 -25.24
C LEU A 331 -61.64 26.59 -25.30
N ASN A 332 -61.15 27.70 -25.86
CA ASN A 332 -59.71 27.97 -25.97
C ASN A 332 -59.04 28.09 -24.60
N ILE A 333 -59.66 28.80 -23.64
CA ILE A 333 -59.13 28.91 -22.27
C ILE A 333 -59.14 27.57 -21.56
N SER A 334 -60.22 26.79 -21.69
CA SER A 334 -60.33 25.46 -21.10
C SER A 334 -59.30 24.50 -21.69
N LEU A 335 -59.08 24.54 -23.01
CA LEU A 335 -58.04 23.75 -23.68
C LEU A 335 -56.65 24.09 -23.14
N ILE A 336 -56.27 25.37 -23.12
CA ILE A 336 -54.96 25.80 -22.61
C ILE A 336 -54.78 25.35 -21.14
N PHE A 337 -55.82 25.52 -20.32
CA PHE A 337 -55.77 25.14 -18.90
C PHE A 337 -55.63 23.62 -18.72
N PHE A 338 -56.43 22.81 -19.41
CA PHE A 338 -56.38 21.35 -19.29
C PHE A 338 -55.14 20.74 -19.95
N SER A 339 -54.63 21.29 -21.05
CA SER A 339 -53.34 20.88 -21.63
C SER A 339 -52.17 21.24 -20.70
N PHE A 340 -52.20 22.38 -20.02
CA PHE A 340 -51.21 22.71 -18.99
C PHE A 340 -51.27 21.73 -17.81
N LEU A 341 -52.47 21.40 -17.34
CA LEU A 341 -52.68 20.42 -16.27
C LEU A 341 -52.24 19.01 -16.70
N ALA A 342 -52.51 18.62 -17.95
CA ALA A 342 -52.06 17.37 -18.55
C ALA A 342 -50.54 17.29 -18.62
N PHE A 343 -49.86 18.39 -18.95
CA PHE A 343 -48.41 18.48 -18.94
C PHE A 343 -47.81 18.30 -17.54
N VAL A 344 -48.37 18.97 -16.53
CA VAL A 344 -47.96 18.80 -15.13
C VAL A 344 -48.22 17.38 -14.64
N ALA A 345 -49.39 16.81 -14.93
CA ALA A 345 -49.74 15.43 -14.59
C ALA A 345 -48.82 14.40 -15.27
N THR A 346 -48.43 14.67 -16.52
CA THR A 346 -47.44 13.87 -17.26
C THR A 346 -46.09 13.87 -16.55
N ALA A 347 -45.57 15.04 -16.17
CA ALA A 347 -44.28 15.14 -15.49
C ALA A 347 -44.28 14.39 -14.15
N ILE A 348 -45.34 14.53 -13.35
CA ILE A 348 -45.48 13.83 -12.06
C ILE A 348 -45.54 12.32 -12.27
N LYS A 349 -46.38 11.85 -13.21
CA LYS A 349 -46.56 10.42 -13.44
C LYS A 349 -45.33 9.78 -14.10
N ALA A 350 -44.70 10.47 -15.04
CA ALA A 350 -43.45 10.01 -15.64
C ALA A 350 -42.34 9.90 -14.60
N ALA A 351 -42.19 10.89 -13.70
CA ALA A 351 -41.20 10.82 -12.61
C ALA A 351 -41.47 9.67 -11.64
N SER A 352 -42.74 9.46 -11.24
CA SER A 352 -43.11 8.38 -10.31
C SER A 352 -42.93 6.98 -10.88
N HIS A 353 -43.17 6.80 -12.19
CA HIS A 353 -43.18 5.48 -12.82
C HIS A 353 -41.87 5.17 -13.58
N PHE A 354 -40.92 6.10 -13.57
CA PHE A 354 -39.65 5.98 -14.28
C PHE A 354 -38.83 4.78 -13.81
N GLU A 355 -38.68 4.61 -12.49
CA GLU A 355 -37.89 3.51 -11.92
C GLU A 355 -38.46 2.14 -12.27
N THR A 356 -39.78 1.97 -12.17
CA THR A 356 -40.47 0.72 -12.54
C THR A 356 -40.34 0.43 -14.04
N TYR A 357 -40.52 1.44 -14.90
CA TYR A 357 -40.40 1.30 -16.34
C TYR A 357 -38.95 1.01 -16.79
N LYS A 358 -37.98 1.64 -16.13
CA LYS A 358 -36.55 1.39 -16.34
C LYS A 358 -36.21 -0.06 -16.03
N ASN A 359 -36.65 -0.58 -14.88
CA ASN A 359 -36.41 -1.98 -14.51
C ASN A 359 -37.11 -2.95 -15.46
N GLU A 360 -38.37 -2.69 -15.84
CA GLU A 360 -39.12 -3.55 -16.76
C GLU A 360 -38.47 -3.67 -18.15
N ILE A 361 -37.88 -2.58 -18.67
CA ILE A 361 -37.18 -2.61 -19.96
C ILE A 361 -35.81 -3.27 -19.85
N LEU A 362 -35.10 -3.06 -18.75
CA LEU A 362 -33.78 -3.65 -18.53
C LEU A 362 -33.87 -5.15 -18.21
N ASP A 363 -34.91 -5.61 -17.52
CA ASP A 363 -35.10 -7.02 -17.15
C ASP A 363 -35.72 -7.87 -18.29
N LYS A 364 -36.30 -7.24 -19.33
CA LYS A 364 -36.93 -7.95 -20.47
C LYS A 364 -35.97 -8.45 -21.56
N GLY A 365 -34.67 -8.17 -21.44
CA GLY A 365 -33.67 -8.66 -22.39
C GLY A 365 -32.77 -9.79 -21.85
N ASP A 366 -33.13 -10.37 -20.70
CA ASP A 366 -32.76 -11.75 -20.34
C ASP A 366 -33.62 -12.74 -21.15
#